data_AF-A0A8T4TEN9-F1
#
_entry.id   AF-A0A8T4TEN9-F1
#
_cell.length_a   1.000
_cell.length_b   1.000
_cell.length_c   1.000
_cell.angle_alpha   90.00
_cell.angle_beta   90.00
_cell.angle_gamma   90.00
#
_symmetry.space_group_name_H-M   'P 1'
#
loop_
_entity.id
_entity.type
_entity.pdbx_description
1 polymer ?
#
loop_
_entity_poly.entity_id
_entity_poly.type
_entity_poly.pdbx_seq_one_letter_code
_entity_poly.pdbx_strand_id
1 'polypeptide(L)' 'MKLKIKEDKPDYEYQIYVDKKLVWHGLNPKGKYEEIIKKNPGKKVSIGWRLKEGILIAFI' A
#
# COMPACT_ATOMS: atom_id res chain seq x y z
N MET A 1 5.82 9.03 35.45
CA MET A 1 5.09 7.96 34.73
C MET A 1 5.00 8.37 33.25
N LYS A 2 5.78 7.73 32.36
CA LYS A 2 5.72 8.03 30.91
C LYS A 2 4.52 7.30 30.32
N LEU A 3 3.47 8.03 29.96
CA LEU A 3 2.36 7.50 29.17
C LEU A 3 2.93 7.10 27.79
N LYS A 4 3.09 5.79 27.57
CA LYS A 4 3.28 5.24 26.22
C LYS A 4 1.96 5.42 25.48
N ILE A 5 1.84 6.50 24.71
CA ILE A 5 0.78 6.63 23.72
C ILE A 5 0.97 5.44 22.78
N LYS A 6 0.04 4.47 22.81
CA LYS A 6 -0.05 3.45 21.77
C LYS A 6 -0.33 4.22 20.50
N GLU A 7 0.61 4.23 19.55
CA GLU A 7 0.32 4.72 18.20
C GLU A 7 -0.87 3.91 17.68
N ASP A 8 -2.01 4.57 17.50
CA ASP A 8 -3.17 4.01 16.82
C ASP A 8 -2.73 3.72 15.38
N LYS A 9 -2.31 2.48 15.15
CA LYS A 9 -2.02 2.01 13.80
C LYS A 9 -3.37 1.96 13.08
N PRO A 10 -3.51 2.67 11.95
CA PRO A 10 -4.75 2.68 11.20
C PRO A 10 -5.17 1.26 10.82
N ASP A 11 -6.49 1.04 10.82
CA ASP A 11 -7.09 -0.26 10.51
C ASP A 11 -6.96 -0.68 9.04
N TYR A 12 -6.32 0.17 8.23
CA TYR A 12 -6.04 -0.08 6.83
C TYR A 12 -4.67 0.45 6.40
N GLU A 13 -4.08 -0.21 5.40
CA GLU A 13 -2.92 0.30 4.65
C GLU A 13 -3.17 0.10 3.15
N TYR A 14 -2.75 1.06 2.33
CA TYR A 14 -2.66 0.85 0.90
C TYR A 14 -1.44 -0.02 0.60
N GLN A 15 -1.56 -0.83 -0.44
CA GLN A 15 -0.51 -1.73 -0.93
C GLN A 15 -0.37 -1.53 -2.44
N ILE A 16 0.86 -1.47 -2.94
CA ILE A 16 1.14 -1.37 -4.37
C ILE A 16 1.93 -2.61 -4.78
N TYR A 17 1.48 -3.24 -5.86
CA TYR A 17 2.08 -4.44 -6.39
C TYR A 17 2.57 -4.21 -7.82
N VAL A 18 3.71 -4.81 -8.14
CA VAL A 18 4.27 -4.90 -9.49
C VAL A 18 4.38 -6.37 -9.84
N ASP A 19 3.72 -6.80 -10.92
CA ASP A 19 3.64 -8.21 -11.34
C ASP A 19 3.27 -9.14 -10.18
N LYS A 20 2.24 -8.74 -9.42
CA LYS A 20 1.71 -9.43 -8.22
C LYS A 20 2.66 -9.47 -7.01
N LYS A 21 3.83 -8.81 -7.05
CA LYS A 21 4.74 -8.67 -5.90
C LYS A 21 4.52 -7.36 -5.19
N LEU A 22 4.32 -7.40 -3.87
CA LEU A 22 4.20 -6.21 -3.03
C LEU A 22 5.53 -5.45 -3.05
N VAL A 23 5.50 -4.19 -3.47
CA VAL A 23 6.71 -3.32 -3.53
C VAL A 23 6.62 -2.12 -2.58
N TRP A 24 5.41 -1.80 -2.11
CA TRP A 24 5.18 -0.67 -1.21
C TRP A 24 3.89 -0.85 -0.43
N HIS A 25 3.86 -0.34 0.80
CA HIS A 25 2.65 -0.19 1.60
C HIS A 25 2.68 1.10 2.45
N GLY A 26 1.51 1.65 2.78
CA GLY A 26 1.39 2.88 3.59
C GLY A 26 0.04 3.58 3.44
N LEU A 27 -0.10 4.78 4.02
CA LEU A 27 -1.38 5.51 4.05
C LEU A 27 -1.59 6.51 2.92
N ASN A 28 -0.53 6.89 2.21
CA ASN A 28 -0.58 7.86 1.12
C ASN A 28 0.03 7.26 -0.17
N PRO A 29 -0.78 6.58 -1.00
CA PRO A 29 -0.28 5.85 -2.15
C PRO A 29 -0.04 6.72 -3.39
N LYS A 30 -0.67 7.90 -3.51
CA LYS A 30 -0.76 8.63 -4.79
C LYS A 30 0.61 8.94 -5.40
N GLY A 31 1.48 9.63 -4.64
CA GLY A 31 2.83 9.95 -5.11
C GLY A 31 3.70 8.70 -5.34
N LYS A 32 3.50 7.67 -4.52
CA LYS A 32 4.25 6.41 -4.61
C LYS A 32 3.84 5.57 -5.80
N TYR A 33 2.56 5.55 -6.13
CA TYR A 33 2.01 4.83 -7.28
C TYR A 33 2.56 5.40 -8.60
N GLU A 34 2.55 6.72 -8.75
CA GLU A 34 3.13 7.38 -9.92
C GLU A 34 4.64 7.13 -10.05
N GLU A 35 5.38 7.19 -8.93
CA GLU A 35 6.82 6.87 -8.89
C GLU A 35 7.09 5.42 -9.35
N ILE A 36 6.28 4.48 -8.86
CA ILE A 36 6.42 3.05 -9.16
C ILE A 36 6.09 2.75 -10.63
N ILE A 37 5.04 3.34 -11.20
CA ILE A 37 4.71 3.18 -12.63
C ILE A 37 5.86 3.67 -13.50
N LYS A 38 6.38 4.87 -13.23
CA LYS A 38 7.49 5.45 -14.01
C LYS A 38 8.75 4.58 -13.98
N LYS A 39 9.02 3.91 -12.85
CA LYS A 39 10.18 3.02 -12.67
C LYS A 39 9.99 1.61 -13.24
N ASN A 40 8.77 1.23 -13.61
CA ASN A 40 8.44 -0.13 -14.05
C ASN A 40 7.69 -0.11 -15.40
N PRO A 41 8.33 0.38 -16.48
CA PRO A 41 7.71 0.37 -17.81
C PRO A 41 7.39 -1.06 -18.25
N GLY A 42 6.18 -1.28 -18.79
CA GLY A 42 5.75 -2.57 -19.32
C GLY A 42 5.31 -3.62 -18.27
N LYS A 43 5.37 -3.32 -16.98
CA LYS A 43 4.91 -4.22 -15.91
C LYS A 43 3.50 -3.91 -15.47
N LYS A 44 2.80 -4.92 -14.92
CA LYS A 44 1.46 -4.70 -14.36
C LYS A 44 1.57 -4.11 -12.96
N VAL A 45 1.13 -2.86 -12.81
CA VAL A 45 1.04 -2.19 -11.52
C VAL A 45 -0.41 -2.23 -11.02
N SER A 46 -0.62 -2.60 -9.77
CA SER A 46 -1.95 -2.65 -9.14
C SER A 46 -1.91 -2.06 -7.74
N ILE A 47 -3.05 -1.55 -7.29
CA ILE A 47 -3.23 -1.02 -5.95
C ILE A 47 -4.25 -1.87 -5.20
N GLY A 48 -3.95 -2.16 -3.94
CA GLY A 48 -4.84 -2.84 -3.03
C GLY A 48 -4.93 -2.12 -1.70
N TRP A 49 -5.89 -2.54 -0.89
CA TRP A 49 -6.09 -2.14 0.48
C TRP A 49 -5.96 -3.37 1.35
N ARG A 50 -5.07 -3.34 2.34
CA ARG A 50 -5.09 -4.30 3.43
C ARG A 50 -5.89 -3.70 4.57
N LEU A 51 -6.92 -4.41 4.98
CA LEU A 51 -7.73 -4.15 6.17
C LEU A 51 -7.29 -5.13 7.27
N LYS A 52 -7.77 -4.94 8.50
CA LYS A 52 -7.57 -5.92 9.59
C LYS A 52 -8.10 -7.30 9.22
N GLU A 53 -9.20 -7.35 8.49
CA GLU A 53 -9.96 -8.56 8.20
C GLU A 53 -9.51 -9.26 6.91
N GLY A 54 -8.69 -8.62 6.07
CA GLY A 54 -8.27 -9.18 4.79
C GLY A 54 -7.65 -8.17 3.83
N ILE A 55 -7.49 -8.56 2.57
CA ILE A 55 -6.93 -7.71 1.51
C ILE A 55 -7.94 -7.60 0.37
N LEU A 56 -8.28 -6.37 0.00
CA LEU A 56 -9.05 -6.06 -1.21
C LEU A 56 -8.08 -5.57 -2.29
N ILE A 57 -8.00 -6.26 -3.43
CA ILE A 57 -7.12 -5.87 -4.54
C ILE A 57 -7.98 -5.41 -5.72
N ALA A 58 -7.77 -4.17 -6.18
CA ALA A 58 -8.34 -3.70 -7.42
C ALA A 58 -7.39 -4.00 -8.58
N PHE A 59 -7.82 -4.85 -9.50
CA PHE A 59 -7.14 -5.05 -10.77
C PHE A 59 -7.61 -3.97 -11.74
N ILE A 60 -6.70 -3.09 -12.12
CA ILE A 60 -6.86 -2.19 -13.28
C ILE A 60 -6.18 -2.86 -14.49
#